data_AF-A0A1Q9XZ46-F1
#
_entry.id   AF-A0A1Q9XZ46-F1
#
_cell.length_a   1.000
_cell.length_b   1.000
_cell.length_c   1.000
_cell.angle_alpha   90.00
_cell.angle_beta   90.00
_cell.angle_gamma   90.00
#
_symmetry.space_group_name_H-M   'P 1'
#
loop_
_entity.id
_entity.type
_entity.pdbx_description
1 polymer ?
#
loop_
_entity_poly.entity_id
_entity_poly.type
_entity_poly.pdbx_seq_one_letter_code
_entity_poly.pdbx_strand_id
1 'polypeptide(L)'
;MSMDAVRLVEVGARDGLQNEALTLPVEVRVALIERLVAAGLRTLEAGAFVSPRWVPQMADSDQVLRRLGQRPGVTYTALVPNLQGLDAALQAGCREVAVFAAASEAFSQKNINCSIADSLQRFQPVLGKALEQGVAVRGYVSCVLGCPFTGEVPVADVVQVVRALHAMGCYEISLGDTIGRGTPGKTRALLQACASEVPITALAGHFHDTYGMAVANVQAALEAGVRVFDSSVSGLGGCPYSPGATGNVATEELVYLLEGQGLATGVDLSALLEAGAFIDAALGKPSASRVANAMRNRAL
;
A
#
# COMPACT_ATOMS: atom_id res chain seq x y z
N MET A 1 2.27 -15.20 -12.67
CA MET A 1 0.89 -15.50 -12.19
C MET A 1 0.04 -15.81 -13.41
N SER A 2 -0.92 -16.72 -13.33
CA SER A 2 -1.93 -16.86 -14.39
C SER A 2 -2.67 -15.54 -14.58
N MET A 3 -3.25 -15.29 -15.75
CA MET A 3 -4.17 -14.15 -15.92
C MET A 3 -5.37 -14.21 -14.95
N ASP A 4 -5.63 -15.39 -14.39
CA ASP A 4 -6.75 -15.69 -13.49
C ASP A 4 -6.43 -15.49 -11.99
N ALA A 5 -5.28 -14.92 -11.64
CA ALA A 5 -4.89 -14.68 -10.25
C ALA A 5 -4.45 -13.23 -10.03
N VAL A 6 -4.81 -12.68 -8.87
CA VAL A 6 -4.49 -11.31 -8.47
C VAL A 6 -3.81 -11.34 -7.10
N ARG A 7 -2.68 -10.63 -6.99
CA ARG A 7 -1.98 -10.47 -5.71
C ARG A 7 -2.51 -9.23 -4.98
N LEU A 8 -2.99 -9.43 -3.77
CA LEU A 8 -3.32 -8.36 -2.84
C LEU A 8 -2.11 -8.06 -1.94
N VAL A 9 -1.73 -6.79 -1.87
CA VAL A 9 -0.76 -6.27 -0.91
C VAL A 9 -1.54 -5.58 0.21
N GLU A 10 -1.59 -6.23 1.36
CA GLU A 10 -2.31 -5.73 2.52
C GLU A 10 -1.46 -4.67 3.24
N VAL A 11 -1.89 -3.42 3.17
CA VAL A 11 -1.17 -2.28 3.75
C VAL A 11 -1.74 -1.81 5.09
N GLY A 12 -2.80 -2.43 5.60
CA GLY A 12 -3.54 -1.93 6.75
C GLY A 12 -2.73 -1.85 8.03
N ALA A 13 -1.80 -2.78 8.26
CA ALA A 13 -0.94 -2.75 9.44
C ALA A 13 0.14 -1.64 9.42
N ARG A 14 0.40 -1.04 8.25
CA ARG A 14 1.29 0.11 8.08
C ARG A 14 0.50 1.34 7.67
N ASP A 15 0.10 1.45 6.41
CA ASP A 15 -0.54 2.62 5.85
C ASP A 15 -1.91 2.92 6.49
N GLY A 16 -2.69 1.87 6.75
CA GLY A 16 -3.96 1.99 7.46
C GLY A 16 -3.74 2.57 8.86
N LEU A 17 -3.00 1.85 9.72
CA LEU A 17 -2.74 2.25 11.10
C LEU A 17 -1.95 3.56 11.25
N GLN A 18 -1.07 3.89 10.32
CA GLN A 18 -0.30 5.14 10.33
C GLN A 18 -1.22 6.37 10.31
N ASN A 19 -2.36 6.28 9.63
CA ASN A 19 -3.32 7.37 9.50
C ASN A 19 -4.41 7.34 10.58
N GLU A 20 -4.32 6.43 11.56
CA GLU A 20 -5.24 6.37 12.70
C GLU A 20 -4.78 7.28 13.85
N ALA A 21 -5.74 7.82 14.60
CA ALA A 21 -5.45 8.66 15.76
C ALA A 21 -4.86 7.87 16.94
N LEU A 22 -5.28 6.61 17.11
CA LEU A 22 -4.83 5.76 18.20
C LEU A 22 -3.56 5.01 17.80
N THR A 23 -2.52 5.13 18.64
CA THR A 23 -1.33 4.29 18.54
C THR A 23 -1.60 2.95 19.23
N LEU A 24 -1.57 1.86 18.46
CA LEU A 24 -1.81 0.51 18.97
C LEU A 24 -0.51 -0.15 19.48
N PRO A 25 -0.58 -0.96 20.55
CA PRO A 25 0.58 -1.69 21.06
C PRO A 25 1.07 -2.74 20.06
N VAL A 26 2.34 -3.14 20.20
CA VAL A 26 3.00 -4.16 19.35
C VAL A 26 2.18 -5.44 19.29
N GLU A 27 1.65 -5.90 20.42
CA GLU A 27 0.86 -7.13 20.54
C GLU A 27 -0.36 -7.12 19.62
N VAL A 28 -1.08 -5.99 19.56
CA VAL A 28 -2.28 -5.85 18.73
C VAL A 28 -1.90 -5.84 17.24
N ARG A 29 -0.82 -5.14 16.88
CA ARG A 29 -0.33 -5.09 15.49
C ARG A 29 0.15 -6.45 14.99
N VAL A 30 0.90 -7.19 15.81
CA VAL A 30 1.31 -8.58 15.50
C VAL A 30 0.07 -9.46 15.33
N ALA A 31 -0.86 -9.40 16.27
CA ALA A 31 -2.04 -10.24 16.24
C ALA A 31 -2.98 -9.91 15.05
N LEU A 32 -3.00 -8.66 14.57
CA LEU A 32 -3.67 -8.30 13.32
C LEU A 32 -3.00 -9.00 12.13
N ILE A 33 -1.69 -8.83 11.97
CA ILE A 33 -0.94 -9.40 10.85
C ILE A 33 -1.03 -10.93 10.82
N GLU A 34 -0.98 -11.59 11.97
CA GLU A 34 -1.16 -13.04 12.06
C GLU A 34 -2.54 -13.51 11.58
N ARG A 35 -3.60 -12.77 11.93
CA ARG A 35 -4.97 -13.05 11.45
C ARG A 35 -5.09 -12.84 9.94
N LEU A 36 -4.49 -11.77 9.42
CA LEU A 36 -4.47 -11.49 7.98
C LEU A 36 -3.74 -12.59 7.19
N VAL A 37 -2.63 -13.10 7.73
CA VAL A 37 -1.91 -14.25 7.15
C VAL A 37 -2.73 -15.53 7.25
N ALA A 38 -3.45 -15.74 8.36
CA ALA A 38 -4.35 -16.88 8.52
C ALA A 38 -5.52 -16.82 7.54
N ALA A 39 -6.00 -15.61 7.21
CA ALA A 39 -6.98 -15.37 6.15
C ALA A 39 -6.41 -15.59 4.74
N GLY A 40 -5.13 -15.92 4.58
CA GLY A 40 -4.55 -16.30 3.30
C GLY A 40 -3.74 -15.21 2.59
N LEU A 41 -3.68 -13.99 3.13
CA LEU A 41 -2.85 -12.91 2.57
C LEU A 41 -1.36 -13.29 2.65
N ARG A 42 -0.62 -12.98 1.58
CA ARG A 42 0.78 -13.39 1.40
C ARG A 42 1.76 -12.23 1.29
N THR A 43 1.30 -11.02 1.01
CA THR A 43 2.16 -9.83 1.00
C THR A 43 1.53 -8.80 1.92
N LEU A 44 2.23 -8.49 3.02
CA LEU A 44 1.72 -7.59 4.05
C LEU A 44 2.77 -6.54 4.37
N GLU A 45 2.36 -5.28 4.36
CA GLU A 45 3.20 -4.19 4.82
C GLU A 45 3.09 -4.10 6.34
N ALA A 46 4.12 -4.60 7.03
CA ALA A 46 4.08 -4.91 8.45
C ALA A 46 4.55 -3.76 9.34
N GLY A 47 5.09 -2.68 8.76
CA GLY A 47 5.52 -1.51 9.52
C GLY A 47 6.34 -0.52 8.70
N ALA A 48 6.85 0.51 9.38
CA ALA A 48 7.67 1.53 8.76
C ALA A 48 8.84 1.92 9.68
N PHE A 49 10.03 2.02 9.11
CA PHE A 49 11.26 2.45 9.79
C PHE A 49 11.49 3.94 9.59
N VAL A 50 10.48 4.71 10.01
CA VAL A 50 10.45 6.17 10.02
C VAL A 50 10.71 6.69 11.43
N SER A 51 10.96 7.99 11.59
CA SER A 51 11.14 8.58 12.91
C SER A 51 9.82 8.49 13.72
N PRO A 52 9.82 7.87 14.91
CA PRO A 52 8.64 7.79 15.78
C PRO A 52 8.15 9.17 16.25
N ARG A 53 9.01 10.20 16.19
CA ARG A 53 8.60 11.58 16.47
C ARG A 53 7.59 12.10 15.45
N TRP A 54 7.73 11.72 14.19
CA TRP A 54 6.86 12.16 13.10
C TRP A 54 5.68 11.21 12.91
N VAL A 55 5.90 9.92 13.15
CA VAL A 55 4.89 8.86 12.96
C VAL A 55 4.88 7.93 14.17
N PRO A 56 4.29 8.33 15.31
CA PRO A 56 4.29 7.54 16.54
C PRO A 56 3.56 6.20 16.38
N GLN A 57 2.57 6.10 15.49
CA GLN A 57 1.83 4.88 15.19
C GLN A 57 2.74 3.76 14.66
N MET A 58 3.87 4.11 14.05
CA MET A 58 4.85 3.18 13.48
C MET A 58 6.05 2.93 14.40
N ALA A 59 6.04 3.46 15.62
CA ALA A 59 7.03 3.11 16.64
C ALA A 59 7.10 1.58 16.83
N ASP A 60 8.25 1.05 17.21
CA ASP A 60 8.47 -0.38 17.48
C ASP A 60 8.14 -1.34 16.31
N SER A 61 8.18 -0.85 15.06
CA SER A 61 8.02 -1.70 13.87
C SER A 61 9.07 -2.82 13.80
N ASP A 62 10.25 -2.60 14.38
CA ASP A 62 11.28 -3.63 14.53
C ASP A 62 10.84 -4.77 15.45
N GLN A 63 10.15 -4.46 16.55
CA GLN A 63 9.60 -5.47 17.46
C GLN A 63 8.49 -6.27 16.80
N VAL A 64 7.62 -5.62 16.02
CA VAL A 64 6.56 -6.28 15.24
C VAL A 64 7.18 -7.30 14.29
N LEU A 65 8.13 -6.89 13.45
CA LEU A 65 8.79 -7.78 12.49
C LEU A 65 9.55 -8.94 13.16
N ARG A 66 10.28 -8.69 14.26
CA ARG A 66 10.98 -9.77 14.97
C ARG A 66 10.02 -10.80 15.55
N ARG A 67 8.85 -10.37 16.06
CA ARG A 67 7.83 -11.28 16.61
C ARG A 67 7.13 -12.11 15.53
N LEU A 68 6.87 -11.51 14.36
CA LEU A 68 6.31 -12.24 13.21
C LEU A 68 7.29 -13.28 12.68
N GLY A 69 8.59 -12.96 12.69
CA GLY A 69 9.63 -13.82 12.14
C GLY A 69 9.46 -14.05 10.64
N GLN A 70 10.20 -15.03 10.10
CA GLN A 70 10.05 -15.45 8.70
C GLN A 70 9.01 -16.58 8.61
N ARG A 71 8.09 -16.48 7.65
CA ARG A 71 7.09 -17.49 7.40
C ARG A 71 7.12 -17.92 5.93
N PRO A 72 7.24 -19.22 5.61
CA PRO A 72 7.26 -19.68 4.23
C PRO A 72 6.04 -19.19 3.44
N GLY A 73 6.27 -18.63 2.26
CA GLY A 73 5.22 -18.12 1.37
C GLY A 73 4.59 -16.79 1.79
N VAL A 74 5.08 -16.14 2.85
CA VAL A 74 4.60 -14.82 3.28
C VAL A 74 5.74 -13.81 3.22
N THR A 75 5.48 -12.69 2.58
CA THR A 75 6.37 -11.53 2.53
C THR A 75 5.86 -10.46 3.49
N TYR A 76 6.71 -10.09 4.44
CA TYR A 76 6.53 -8.90 5.26
C TYR A 76 7.43 -7.79 4.71
N THR A 77 6.79 -6.75 4.15
CA THR A 77 7.48 -5.56 3.64
C THR A 77 7.39 -4.41 4.62
N ALA A 78 8.34 -3.47 4.56
CA ALA A 78 8.36 -2.30 5.43
C ALA A 78 8.85 -1.05 4.71
N LEU A 79 8.24 0.09 5.04
CA LEU A 79 8.63 1.38 4.47
C LEU A 79 9.98 1.85 5.06
N VAL A 80 10.94 2.18 4.20
CA VAL A 80 12.28 2.66 4.59
C VAL A 80 12.60 3.99 3.88
N PRO A 81 12.54 5.14 4.58
CA PRO A 81 12.76 6.44 3.95
C PRO A 81 14.24 6.76 3.69
N ASN A 82 15.18 6.04 4.31
CA ASN A 82 16.61 6.32 4.29
C ASN A 82 17.45 5.09 4.70
N LEU A 83 18.78 5.23 4.64
CA LEU A 83 19.74 4.16 4.99
C LEU A 83 19.62 3.67 6.43
N GLN A 84 19.38 4.57 7.39
CA GLN A 84 19.21 4.19 8.79
C GLN A 84 17.97 3.32 8.98
N GLY A 85 16.86 3.68 8.30
CA GLY A 85 15.64 2.88 8.30
C GLY A 85 15.84 1.52 7.64
N LEU A 86 16.58 1.47 6.52
CA LEU A 86 16.96 0.21 5.88
C LEU A 86 17.77 -0.68 6.83
N ASP A 87 18.80 -0.15 7.48
CA ASP A 87 19.62 -0.91 8.43
C ASP A 87 18.79 -1.51 9.57
N ALA A 88 17.90 -0.72 10.15
CA ALA A 88 17.00 -1.19 11.19
C ALA A 88 16.03 -2.27 10.68
N ALA A 89 15.51 -2.13 9.45
CA ALA A 89 14.65 -3.13 8.82
C ALA A 89 15.37 -4.46 8.60
N LEU A 90 16.61 -4.41 8.10
CA LEU A 90 17.43 -5.61 7.88
C LEU A 90 17.76 -6.33 9.19
N GLN A 91 18.09 -5.56 10.24
CA GLN A 91 18.32 -6.09 11.59
C GLN A 91 17.06 -6.71 12.21
N ALA A 92 15.88 -6.23 11.84
CA ALA A 92 14.60 -6.82 12.24
C ALA A 92 14.21 -8.06 11.40
N GLY A 93 15.03 -8.44 10.41
CA GLY A 93 14.80 -9.62 9.57
C GLY A 93 13.99 -9.36 8.30
N CYS A 94 13.72 -8.10 7.96
CA CYS A 94 12.98 -7.72 6.76
C CYS A 94 13.78 -8.06 5.49
N ARG A 95 13.10 -8.56 4.46
CA ARG A 95 13.71 -9.00 3.18
C ARG A 95 13.04 -8.43 1.93
N GLU A 96 12.02 -7.62 2.14
CA GLU A 96 11.45 -6.73 1.13
C GLU A 96 11.21 -5.39 1.81
N VAL A 97 11.60 -4.29 1.17
CA VAL A 97 11.38 -2.94 1.70
C VAL A 97 10.72 -2.07 0.65
N ALA A 98 10.14 -0.95 1.08
CA ALA A 98 9.54 0.01 0.18
C ALA A 98 10.12 1.41 0.34
N VAL A 99 10.34 2.09 -0.79
CA VAL A 99 10.63 3.53 -0.86
C VAL A 99 9.42 4.27 -1.43
N PHE A 100 9.30 5.57 -1.18
CA PHE A 100 8.17 6.36 -1.66
C PHE A 100 8.60 7.67 -2.31
N ALA A 101 8.20 7.87 -3.56
CA ALA A 101 8.33 9.11 -4.30
C ALA A 101 6.95 9.75 -4.50
N ALA A 102 6.93 10.95 -5.07
CA ALA A 102 5.70 11.62 -5.48
C ALA A 102 5.83 12.11 -6.92
N ALA A 103 4.73 12.19 -7.64
CA ALA A 103 4.66 12.77 -8.98
C ALA A 103 4.36 14.28 -8.98
N SER A 104 4.34 14.93 -7.80
CA SER A 104 4.11 16.37 -7.66
C SER A 104 5.21 17.02 -6.82
N GLU A 105 5.87 18.02 -7.38
CA GLU A 105 6.93 18.78 -6.67
C GLU A 105 6.40 19.44 -5.39
N ALA A 106 5.21 20.04 -5.45
CA ALA A 106 4.59 20.66 -4.29
C ALA A 106 4.31 19.64 -3.16
N PHE A 107 3.93 18.42 -3.53
CA PHE A 107 3.73 17.34 -2.57
C PHE A 107 5.05 16.85 -1.99
N SER A 108 6.07 16.61 -2.83
CA SER A 108 7.41 16.21 -2.38
C SER A 108 7.99 17.24 -1.39
N GLN A 109 7.92 18.53 -1.73
CA GLN A 109 8.42 19.60 -0.87
C GLN A 109 7.69 19.64 0.48
N LYS A 110 6.37 19.52 0.51
CA LYS A 110 5.61 19.57 1.76
C LYS A 110 5.75 18.31 2.62
N ASN A 111 5.90 17.15 2.01
CA ASN A 111 5.92 15.88 2.73
C ASN A 111 7.33 15.47 3.17
N ILE A 112 8.37 15.78 2.38
CA ILE A 112 9.76 15.33 2.64
C ILE A 112 10.81 16.44 2.51
N ASN A 113 10.39 17.70 2.32
CA ASN A 113 11.26 18.88 2.26
C ASN A 113 12.40 18.77 1.21
N CYS A 114 12.10 18.21 0.04
CA CYS A 114 13.00 18.21 -1.10
C CYS A 114 12.25 18.06 -2.43
N SER A 115 12.97 18.29 -3.54
CA SER A 115 12.41 18.06 -4.89
C SER A 115 12.27 16.56 -5.17
N ILE A 116 11.54 16.23 -6.24
CA ILE A 116 11.43 14.84 -6.73
C ILE A 116 12.82 14.32 -7.12
N ALA A 117 13.63 15.13 -7.81
CA ALA A 117 14.98 14.78 -8.22
C ALA A 117 15.89 14.48 -7.01
N ASP A 118 15.85 15.33 -5.98
CA ASP A 118 16.61 15.10 -4.74
C ASP A 118 16.15 13.84 -4.02
N SER A 119 14.84 13.57 -4.00
CA SER A 119 14.27 12.36 -3.41
C SER A 119 14.80 11.10 -4.09
N LEU A 120 14.80 11.07 -5.43
CA LEU A 120 15.36 9.98 -6.21
C LEU A 120 16.86 9.79 -5.95
N GLN A 121 17.63 10.87 -5.85
CA GLN A 121 19.05 10.80 -5.49
C GLN A 121 19.26 10.22 -4.08
N ARG A 122 18.41 10.59 -3.11
CA ARG A 122 18.46 10.03 -1.74
C ARG A 122 18.14 8.54 -1.70
N PHE A 123 17.34 8.04 -2.64
CA PHE A 123 17.01 6.61 -2.74
C PHE A 123 18.13 5.77 -3.37
N GLN A 124 18.98 6.32 -4.23
CA GLN A 124 20.08 5.57 -4.85
C GLN A 124 20.93 4.75 -3.87
N PRO A 125 21.47 5.31 -2.76
CA PRO A 125 22.25 4.51 -1.82
C PRO A 125 21.40 3.48 -1.06
N VAL A 126 20.11 3.76 -0.82
CA VAL A 126 19.19 2.82 -0.16
C VAL A 126 18.96 1.60 -1.05
N LEU A 127 18.65 1.83 -2.34
CA LEU A 127 18.45 0.74 -3.30
C LEU A 127 19.74 -0.02 -3.55
N GLY A 128 20.87 0.68 -3.73
CA GLY A 128 22.17 0.04 -3.91
C GLY A 128 22.49 -0.93 -2.77
N LYS A 129 22.37 -0.47 -1.53
CA LYS A 129 22.60 -1.33 -0.35
C LYS A 129 21.57 -2.46 -0.23
N ALA A 130 20.29 -2.21 -0.50
CA ALA A 130 19.26 -3.26 -0.43
C ALA A 130 19.53 -4.36 -1.46
N LEU A 131 19.84 -4.00 -2.70
CA LEU A 131 20.17 -4.94 -3.78
C LEU A 131 21.45 -5.72 -3.49
N GLU A 132 22.50 -5.08 -2.97
CA GLU A 132 23.74 -5.74 -2.51
C GLU A 132 23.47 -6.80 -1.42
N GLN A 133 22.46 -6.58 -0.58
CA GLN A 133 22.04 -7.50 0.47
C GLN A 133 20.99 -8.52 0.00
N GLY A 134 20.64 -8.52 -1.29
CA GLY A 134 19.62 -9.42 -1.86
C GLY A 134 18.20 -9.12 -1.38
N VAL A 135 17.92 -7.88 -0.98
CA VAL A 135 16.61 -7.42 -0.49
C VAL A 135 15.83 -6.77 -1.63
N ALA A 136 14.60 -7.24 -1.86
CA ALA A 136 13.74 -6.66 -2.88
C ALA A 136 13.27 -5.26 -2.47
N VAL A 137 13.19 -4.34 -3.43
CA VAL A 137 12.70 -2.98 -3.19
C VAL A 137 11.45 -2.71 -4.02
N ARG A 138 10.37 -2.32 -3.34
CA ARG A 138 9.13 -1.83 -3.94
C ARG A 138 9.15 -0.30 -3.97
N GLY A 139 8.70 0.30 -5.07
CA GLY A 139 8.56 1.75 -5.19
C GLY A 139 7.10 2.18 -5.06
N TYR A 140 6.81 3.18 -4.26
CA TYR A 140 5.53 3.88 -4.27
C TYR A 140 5.66 5.20 -5.00
N VAL A 141 4.65 5.56 -5.81
CA VAL A 141 4.52 6.89 -6.40
C VAL A 141 3.20 7.49 -5.98
N SER A 142 3.25 8.55 -5.17
CA SER A 142 2.06 9.28 -4.73
C SER A 142 1.60 10.31 -5.77
N CYS A 143 0.33 10.73 -5.65
CA CYS A 143 -0.30 11.78 -6.47
C CYS A 143 -0.41 11.46 -7.97
N VAL A 144 -0.48 10.17 -8.35
CA VAL A 144 -0.49 9.77 -9.77
C VAL A 144 -1.77 10.19 -10.51
N LEU A 145 -2.85 10.44 -9.78
CA LEU A 145 -4.16 10.82 -10.31
C LEU A 145 -4.64 12.19 -9.78
N GLY A 146 -3.72 12.95 -9.19
CA GLY A 146 -3.98 14.29 -8.67
C GLY A 146 -3.18 14.59 -7.41
N CYS A 147 -2.96 15.88 -7.16
CA CYS A 147 -2.24 16.41 -6.02
C CYS A 147 -3.17 17.31 -5.19
N PRO A 148 -3.15 17.20 -3.84
CA PRO A 148 -3.95 18.06 -2.98
C PRO A 148 -3.54 19.54 -3.03
N PHE A 149 -2.37 19.86 -3.58
CA PHE A 149 -1.81 21.21 -3.62
C PHE A 149 -1.86 21.85 -5.01
N THR A 150 -1.62 21.08 -6.07
CA THR A 150 -1.52 21.60 -7.44
C THR A 150 -2.68 21.16 -8.33
N GLY A 151 -3.59 20.30 -7.84
CA GLY A 151 -4.70 19.79 -8.64
C GLY A 151 -4.24 18.70 -9.59
N GLU A 152 -4.36 18.91 -10.89
CA GLU A 152 -3.97 17.89 -11.88
C GLU A 152 -2.46 17.68 -11.90
N VAL A 153 -2.05 16.42 -12.12
CA VAL A 153 -0.66 16.01 -12.27
C VAL A 153 -0.50 15.48 -13.70
N PRO A 154 0.43 16.02 -14.50
CA PRO A 154 0.70 15.50 -15.84
C PRO A 154 1.12 14.04 -15.82
N VAL A 155 0.53 13.22 -16.70
CA VAL A 155 0.87 11.79 -16.81
C VAL A 155 2.37 11.58 -17.12
N ALA A 156 2.97 12.47 -17.90
CA ALA A 156 4.39 12.42 -18.22
C ALA A 156 5.30 12.52 -16.98
N ASP A 157 4.91 13.32 -15.98
CA ASP A 157 5.65 13.47 -14.73
C ASP A 157 5.62 12.17 -13.91
N VAL A 158 4.45 11.50 -13.89
CA VAL A 158 4.30 10.18 -13.25
C VAL A 158 5.20 9.16 -13.96
N VAL A 159 5.14 9.10 -15.29
CA VAL A 159 5.93 8.17 -16.12
C VAL A 159 7.44 8.36 -15.88
N GLN A 160 7.92 9.60 -15.75
CA GLN A 160 9.31 9.89 -15.44
C GLN A 160 9.75 9.27 -14.11
N VAL A 161 8.94 9.42 -13.06
CA VAL A 161 9.26 8.87 -11.72
C VAL A 161 9.19 7.34 -11.73
N VAL A 162 8.18 6.76 -12.36
CA VAL A 162 8.02 5.30 -12.51
C VAL A 162 9.24 4.69 -13.21
N ARG A 163 9.65 5.28 -14.34
CA ARG A 163 10.83 4.84 -15.09
C ARG A 163 12.10 4.95 -14.26
N ALA A 164 12.28 6.04 -13.51
CA ALA A 164 13.44 6.24 -12.67
C ALA A 164 13.52 5.19 -11.55
N LEU A 165 12.43 4.94 -10.82
CA LEU A 165 12.39 3.93 -9.77
C LEU A 165 12.66 2.52 -10.31
N HIS A 166 12.04 2.16 -11.44
CA HIS A 166 12.29 0.87 -12.08
C HIS A 166 13.76 0.73 -12.51
N ALA A 167 14.34 1.75 -13.14
CA ALA A 167 15.74 1.76 -13.57
C ALA A 167 16.73 1.69 -12.41
N MET A 168 16.38 2.21 -11.23
CA MET A 168 17.18 2.09 -10.01
C MET A 168 17.10 0.69 -9.36
N GLY A 169 16.21 -0.18 -9.82
CA GLY A 169 16.10 -1.56 -9.35
C GLY A 169 14.87 -1.86 -8.49
N CYS A 170 13.87 -0.98 -8.43
CA CYS A 170 12.57 -1.37 -7.88
C CYS A 170 11.95 -2.46 -8.77
N TYR A 171 11.59 -3.61 -8.19
CA TYR A 171 11.00 -4.72 -8.95
C TYR A 171 9.52 -4.47 -9.28
N GLU A 172 8.85 -3.64 -8.47
CA GLU A 172 7.45 -3.26 -8.61
C GLU A 172 7.25 -1.80 -8.20
N ILE A 173 6.40 -1.09 -8.95
CA ILE A 173 5.99 0.28 -8.68
C ILE A 173 4.48 0.33 -8.44
N SER A 174 4.09 0.72 -7.23
CA SER A 174 2.70 0.96 -6.83
C SER A 174 2.29 2.40 -7.13
N LEU A 175 1.29 2.54 -8.00
CA LEU A 175 0.75 3.82 -8.47
C LEU A 175 -0.38 4.28 -7.53
N GLY A 176 -0.08 5.29 -6.71
CA GLY A 176 -0.94 5.77 -5.63
C GLY A 176 -1.86 6.95 -6.00
N ASP A 177 -3.16 6.71 -6.08
CA ASP A 177 -4.20 7.76 -6.03
C ASP A 177 -4.41 8.25 -4.60
N THR A 178 -3.42 8.99 -4.09
CA THR A 178 -3.31 9.40 -2.69
C THR A 178 -4.51 10.18 -2.16
N ILE A 179 -5.26 10.85 -3.03
CA ILE A 179 -6.43 11.66 -2.65
C ILE A 179 -7.76 11.04 -3.07
N GLY A 180 -7.74 9.89 -3.77
CA GLY A 180 -8.93 9.16 -4.21
C GLY A 180 -9.74 9.88 -5.28
N ARG A 181 -9.13 10.77 -6.08
CA ARG A 181 -9.84 11.57 -7.11
C ARG A 181 -9.77 10.97 -8.51
N GLY A 182 -9.01 9.90 -8.67
CA GLY A 182 -8.90 9.18 -9.93
C GLY A 182 -10.24 8.65 -10.40
N THR A 183 -10.40 8.59 -11.71
CA THR A 183 -11.57 7.98 -12.35
C THR A 183 -11.10 6.91 -13.33
N PRO A 184 -11.95 5.92 -13.69
CA PRO A 184 -11.56 4.79 -14.53
C PRO A 184 -10.85 5.18 -15.83
N GLY A 185 -11.32 6.25 -16.49
CA GLY A 185 -10.70 6.77 -17.71
C GLY A 185 -9.28 7.33 -17.47
N LYS A 186 -9.08 8.09 -16.39
CA LYS A 186 -7.76 8.62 -16.01
C LYS A 186 -6.81 7.48 -15.61
N THR A 187 -7.30 6.50 -14.85
CA THR A 187 -6.55 5.30 -14.45
C THR A 187 -6.06 4.51 -15.66
N ARG A 188 -6.93 4.26 -16.65
CA ARG A 188 -6.55 3.54 -17.87
C ARG A 188 -5.48 4.29 -18.67
N ALA A 189 -5.64 5.60 -18.86
CA ALA A 189 -4.67 6.42 -19.59
C ALA A 189 -3.30 6.45 -18.90
N LEU A 190 -3.28 6.59 -17.57
CA LEU A 190 -2.06 6.55 -16.78
C LEU A 190 -1.34 5.20 -16.93
N LEU A 191 -2.07 4.09 -16.79
CA LEU A 191 -1.49 2.75 -16.88
C LEU A 191 -0.92 2.46 -18.27
N GLN A 192 -1.63 2.86 -19.33
CA GLN A 192 -1.13 2.74 -20.71
C GLN A 192 0.19 3.49 -20.91
N ALA A 193 0.30 4.71 -20.38
CA ALA A 193 1.51 5.51 -20.48
C ALA A 193 2.67 4.96 -19.64
N CYS A 194 2.41 4.39 -18.46
CA CYS A 194 3.46 3.75 -17.67
C CYS A 194 3.92 2.44 -18.31
N ALA A 195 2.98 1.65 -18.84
CA ALA A 195 3.26 0.36 -19.47
C ALA A 195 4.03 0.46 -20.79
N SER A 196 4.15 1.66 -21.39
CA SER A 196 5.04 1.88 -22.53
C SER A 196 6.52 2.03 -22.14
N GLU A 197 6.82 2.32 -20.87
CA GLU A 197 8.19 2.52 -20.37
C GLU A 197 8.68 1.38 -19.45
N VAL A 198 7.77 0.71 -18.73
CA VAL A 198 8.09 -0.40 -17.84
C VAL A 198 7.13 -1.58 -18.05
N PRO A 199 7.52 -2.83 -17.75
CA PRO A 199 6.63 -3.97 -17.88
C PRO A 199 5.36 -3.79 -17.04
N ILE A 200 4.18 -4.11 -17.59
CA ILE A 200 2.91 -4.08 -16.85
C ILE A 200 2.95 -4.98 -15.60
N THR A 201 3.75 -6.04 -15.62
CA THR A 201 3.97 -6.95 -14.48
C THR A 201 4.77 -6.33 -13.34
N ALA A 202 5.41 -5.19 -13.56
CA ALA A 202 6.09 -4.38 -12.55
C ALA A 202 5.20 -3.23 -12.04
N LEU A 203 3.93 -3.15 -12.45
CA LEU A 203 3.00 -2.11 -12.01
C LEU A 203 1.96 -2.69 -11.04
N ALA A 204 1.68 -1.93 -9.99
CA ALA A 204 0.60 -2.18 -9.04
C ALA A 204 -0.30 -0.94 -8.90
N GLY A 205 -1.55 -1.14 -8.50
CA GLY A 205 -2.50 -0.06 -8.22
C GLY A 205 -2.75 0.14 -6.74
N HIS A 206 -2.66 1.37 -6.26
CA HIS A 206 -2.99 1.76 -4.89
C HIS A 206 -4.03 2.89 -4.94
N PHE A 207 -5.30 2.54 -4.70
CA PHE A 207 -6.41 3.48 -4.90
C PHE A 207 -7.11 3.76 -3.58
N HIS A 208 -7.15 5.03 -3.21
CA HIS A 208 -7.99 5.47 -2.09
C HIS A 208 -9.45 5.58 -2.52
N ASP A 209 -10.38 5.19 -1.63
CA ASP A 209 -11.83 5.25 -1.85
C ASP A 209 -12.46 6.53 -1.28
N THR A 210 -11.68 7.60 -1.09
CA THR A 210 -12.14 8.90 -0.54
C THR A 210 -13.40 9.43 -1.25
N TYR A 211 -13.49 9.23 -2.58
CA TYR A 211 -14.63 9.65 -3.41
C TYR A 211 -15.42 8.46 -3.98
N GLY A 212 -15.26 7.27 -3.43
CA GLY A 212 -16.00 6.07 -3.85
C GLY A 212 -15.57 5.48 -5.21
N MET A 213 -14.40 5.87 -5.72
CA MET A 213 -13.93 5.49 -7.06
C MET A 213 -12.95 4.30 -7.07
N ALA A 214 -12.50 3.81 -5.91
CA ALA A 214 -11.36 2.89 -5.87
C ALA A 214 -11.66 1.55 -6.54
N VAL A 215 -12.79 0.93 -6.23
CA VAL A 215 -13.22 -0.35 -6.86
C VAL A 215 -13.36 -0.20 -8.38
N ALA A 216 -13.88 0.93 -8.85
CA ALA A 216 -13.99 1.22 -10.28
C ALA A 216 -12.62 1.45 -10.94
N ASN A 217 -11.67 2.07 -10.23
CA ASN A 217 -10.29 2.23 -10.69
C ASN A 217 -9.54 0.89 -10.72
N VAL A 218 -9.76 0.01 -9.74
CA VAL A 218 -9.24 -1.37 -9.75
C VAL A 218 -9.77 -2.13 -10.96
N GLN A 219 -11.07 -2.05 -11.25
CA GLN A 219 -11.65 -2.66 -12.46
C GLN A 219 -10.98 -2.17 -13.74
N ALA A 220 -10.81 -0.85 -13.89
CA ALA A 220 -10.14 -0.29 -15.06
C ALA A 220 -8.67 -0.74 -15.17
N ALA A 221 -7.98 -0.91 -14.03
CA ALA A 221 -6.61 -1.39 -13.98
C ALA A 221 -6.50 -2.90 -14.30
N LEU A 222 -7.45 -3.72 -13.84
CA LEU A 222 -7.56 -5.13 -14.19
C LEU A 222 -7.70 -5.32 -15.71
N GLU A 223 -8.59 -4.54 -16.34
CA GLU A 223 -8.80 -4.51 -17.79
C GLU A 223 -7.54 -4.07 -18.55
N ALA A 224 -6.73 -3.19 -17.96
CA ALA A 224 -5.45 -2.76 -18.51
C ALA A 224 -4.30 -3.77 -18.28
N GLY A 225 -4.55 -4.88 -17.59
CA GLY A 225 -3.58 -5.97 -17.38
C GLY A 225 -2.84 -5.94 -16.04
N VAL A 226 -3.14 -4.98 -15.15
CA VAL A 226 -2.58 -4.97 -13.79
C VAL A 226 -3.12 -6.14 -12.99
N ARG A 227 -2.26 -6.79 -12.19
CA ARG A 227 -2.62 -7.97 -11.37
C ARG A 227 -2.15 -7.85 -9.92
N VAL A 228 -1.79 -6.65 -9.49
CA VAL A 228 -1.34 -6.37 -8.12
C VAL A 228 -2.03 -5.12 -7.62
N PHE A 229 -2.70 -5.23 -6.47
CA PHE A 229 -3.42 -4.13 -5.86
C PHE A 229 -3.13 -4.03 -4.39
N ASP A 230 -2.99 -2.79 -3.94
CA ASP A 230 -2.85 -2.45 -2.54
C ASP A 230 -4.22 -2.16 -1.95
N SER A 231 -4.48 -2.70 -0.77
CA SER A 231 -5.72 -2.48 -0.04
C SER A 231 -5.47 -2.58 1.46
N SER A 232 -6.42 -2.08 2.24
CA SER A 232 -6.31 -2.05 3.68
C SER A 232 -7.50 -2.74 4.32
N VAL A 233 -7.28 -3.72 5.19
CA VAL A 233 -8.34 -4.42 5.94
C VAL A 233 -9.30 -3.41 6.57
N SER A 234 -10.60 -3.71 6.55
CA SER A 234 -11.68 -2.88 7.09
C SER A 234 -11.75 -1.44 6.53
N GLY A 235 -11.02 -1.16 5.45
CA GLY A 235 -10.84 0.19 4.91
C GLY A 235 -10.09 1.11 5.88
N LEU A 236 -9.12 0.56 6.64
CA LEU A 236 -8.29 1.37 7.53
C LEU A 236 -7.49 2.43 6.77
N GLY A 237 -7.19 3.51 7.48
CA GLY A 237 -6.56 4.69 6.92
C GLY A 237 -7.59 5.72 6.48
N GLY A 238 -7.34 6.96 6.89
CA GLY A 238 -8.05 8.13 6.41
C GLY A 238 -7.25 8.89 5.36
N CYS A 239 -7.86 9.93 4.79
CA CYS A 239 -7.15 10.90 3.96
C CYS A 239 -6.77 12.13 4.81
N PRO A 240 -5.49 12.40 5.12
CA PRO A 240 -5.09 13.60 5.86
C PRO A 240 -5.53 14.91 5.19
N TYR A 241 -5.74 14.86 3.88
CA TYR A 241 -6.18 16.00 3.07
C TYR A 241 -7.71 16.16 2.98
N SER A 242 -8.47 15.17 3.49
CA SER A 242 -9.92 15.22 3.61
C SER A 242 -10.34 14.60 4.95
N PRO A 243 -10.20 15.36 6.06
CA PRO A 243 -10.45 14.83 7.40
C PRO A 243 -11.85 14.21 7.53
N GLY A 244 -11.91 12.98 8.01
CA GLY A 244 -13.16 12.22 8.18
C GLY A 244 -13.60 11.42 6.94
N ALA A 245 -12.95 11.60 5.79
CA ALA A 245 -13.18 10.74 4.63
C ALA A 245 -12.38 9.44 4.72
N THR A 246 -12.85 8.43 4.00
CA THR A 246 -12.15 7.16 3.78
C THR A 246 -10.79 7.39 3.12
N GLY A 247 -9.81 6.55 3.42
CA GLY A 247 -8.50 6.50 2.78
C GLY A 247 -8.42 5.34 1.81
N ASN A 248 -7.68 4.29 2.16
CA ASN A 248 -7.50 3.09 1.34
C ASN A 248 -8.82 2.39 0.99
N VAL A 249 -8.86 1.73 -0.17
CA VAL A 249 -9.92 0.75 -0.48
C VAL A 249 -9.86 -0.43 0.48
N ALA A 250 -11.02 -0.96 0.91
CA ALA A 250 -11.01 -2.08 1.83
C ALA A 250 -10.61 -3.38 1.11
N THR A 251 -9.78 -4.18 1.76
CA THR A 251 -9.35 -5.48 1.23
C THR A 251 -10.55 -6.40 0.97
N GLU A 252 -11.58 -6.32 1.81
CA GLU A 252 -12.84 -7.06 1.67
C GLU A 252 -13.58 -6.71 0.37
N GLU A 253 -13.57 -5.44 -0.05
CA GLU A 253 -14.17 -5.05 -1.34
C GLU A 253 -13.41 -5.64 -2.51
N LEU A 254 -12.07 -5.68 -2.44
CA LEU A 254 -11.26 -6.24 -3.52
C LEU A 254 -11.43 -7.75 -3.61
N VAL A 255 -11.40 -8.47 -2.47
CA VAL A 255 -11.66 -9.91 -2.46
C VAL A 255 -13.05 -10.20 -3.03
N TYR A 256 -14.08 -9.48 -2.59
CA TYR A 256 -15.45 -9.64 -3.10
C TYR A 256 -15.56 -9.40 -4.61
N LEU A 257 -14.94 -8.32 -5.12
CA LEU A 257 -14.90 -8.01 -6.56
C LEU A 257 -14.22 -9.14 -7.35
N LEU A 258 -13.00 -9.49 -6.95
CA LEU A 258 -12.13 -10.39 -7.69
C LEU A 258 -12.69 -11.81 -7.73
N GLU A 259 -13.14 -12.32 -6.59
CA GLU A 259 -13.76 -13.66 -6.53
C GLU A 259 -15.10 -13.71 -7.26
N GLY A 260 -15.90 -12.64 -7.20
CA GLY A 260 -17.12 -12.50 -7.99
C GLY A 260 -16.89 -12.53 -9.50
N GLN A 261 -15.67 -12.20 -9.95
CA GLN A 261 -15.22 -12.29 -11.34
C GLN A 261 -14.51 -13.61 -11.67
N GLY A 262 -14.37 -14.51 -10.70
CA GLY A 262 -13.64 -15.77 -10.86
C GLY A 262 -12.11 -15.63 -10.83
N LEU A 263 -11.58 -14.48 -10.37
CA LEU A 263 -10.15 -14.27 -10.19
C LEU A 263 -9.71 -14.74 -8.81
N ALA A 264 -8.73 -15.64 -8.77
CA ALA A 264 -8.21 -16.19 -7.53
C ALA A 264 -7.37 -15.16 -6.76
N THR A 265 -7.73 -14.93 -5.50
CA THR A 265 -6.96 -14.14 -4.53
C THR A 265 -6.20 -15.03 -3.54
N GLY A 266 -6.73 -16.23 -3.26
CA GLY A 266 -6.23 -17.12 -2.21
C GLY A 266 -6.59 -16.67 -0.79
N VAL A 267 -7.52 -15.74 -0.65
CA VAL A 267 -7.95 -15.15 0.63
C VAL A 267 -9.29 -15.75 1.06
N ASP A 268 -9.40 -16.16 2.31
CA ASP A 268 -10.66 -16.53 2.94
C ASP A 268 -11.37 -15.25 3.41
N LEU A 269 -12.45 -14.88 2.72
CA LEU A 269 -13.21 -13.67 3.02
C LEU A 269 -13.82 -13.71 4.44
N SER A 270 -14.26 -14.86 4.94
CA SER A 270 -14.81 -14.97 6.30
C SER A 270 -13.74 -14.71 7.35
N ALA A 271 -12.55 -15.31 7.22
CA ALA A 271 -11.43 -15.06 8.12
C ALA A 271 -10.91 -13.61 8.02
N LEU A 272 -10.94 -13.01 6.82
CA LEU A 272 -10.60 -11.60 6.63
C LEU A 272 -11.59 -10.69 7.37
N LEU A 273 -12.89 -10.99 7.32
CA LEU A 273 -13.92 -10.25 8.05
C LEU A 273 -13.71 -10.30 9.57
N GLU A 274 -13.25 -11.43 10.11
CA GLU A 274 -12.88 -11.57 11.53
C GLU A 274 -11.64 -10.75 11.89
N ALA A 275 -10.61 -10.75 11.01
CA ALA A 275 -9.43 -9.91 11.19
C ALA A 275 -9.80 -8.41 11.20
N GLY A 276 -10.69 -7.99 10.30
CA GLY A 276 -11.27 -6.65 10.28
C GLY A 276 -12.02 -6.33 11.59
N ALA A 277 -12.84 -7.26 12.08
CA ALA A 277 -13.64 -7.03 13.29
C ALA A 277 -12.76 -6.87 14.54
N PHE A 278 -11.67 -7.66 14.60
CA PHE A 278 -10.66 -7.53 15.64
C PHE A 278 -10.03 -6.14 15.67
N ILE A 279 -9.61 -5.61 14.52
CA ILE A 279 -8.95 -4.31 14.49
C ILE A 279 -9.92 -3.14 14.68
N ASP A 280 -11.15 -3.26 14.17
CA ASP A 280 -12.25 -2.31 14.43
C ASP A 280 -12.49 -2.15 15.94
N ALA A 281 -12.57 -3.28 16.65
CA ALA A 281 -12.78 -3.31 18.10
C ALA A 281 -11.58 -2.72 18.86
N ALA A 282 -10.34 -3.02 18.43
CA ALA A 282 -9.14 -2.46 19.05
C ALA A 282 -9.00 -0.94 18.84
N LEU A 283 -9.50 -0.41 17.72
CA LEU A 283 -9.54 1.02 17.42
C LEU A 283 -10.79 1.72 17.98
N GLY A 284 -11.80 0.96 18.42
CA GLY A 284 -13.07 1.50 18.92
C GLY A 284 -13.89 2.22 17.85
N LYS A 285 -13.80 1.79 16.58
CA LYS A 285 -14.49 2.42 15.46
C LYS A 285 -15.18 1.39 14.56
N PRO A 286 -16.26 1.75 13.84
CA PRO A 286 -16.91 0.85 12.90
C PRO A 286 -16.05 0.61 11.66
N SER A 287 -16.28 -0.51 10.97
CA SER A 287 -15.66 -0.82 9.68
C SER A 287 -16.04 0.20 8.62
N ALA A 288 -15.06 0.66 7.84
CA ALA A 288 -15.32 1.43 6.63
C ALA A 288 -15.69 0.53 5.44
N SER A 289 -15.47 -0.79 5.55
CA SER A 289 -15.82 -1.72 4.48
C SER A 289 -17.33 -1.90 4.35
N ARG A 290 -17.83 -1.67 3.13
CA ARG A 290 -19.24 -1.90 2.78
C ARG A 290 -19.57 -3.39 2.76
N VAL A 291 -18.66 -4.22 2.27
CA VAL A 291 -18.80 -5.68 2.26
C VAL A 291 -18.87 -6.21 3.69
N ALA A 292 -17.97 -5.76 4.58
CA ALA A 292 -17.99 -6.20 5.97
C ALA A 292 -19.28 -5.82 6.68
N ASN A 293 -19.74 -4.58 6.51
CA ASN A 293 -20.99 -4.10 7.09
C ASN A 293 -22.21 -4.89 6.56
N ALA A 294 -22.25 -5.20 5.26
CA ALA A 294 -23.35 -5.96 4.67
C ALA A 294 -23.36 -7.43 5.12
N MET A 295 -22.20 -8.08 5.24
CA MET A 295 -22.09 -9.49 5.55
C MET A 295 -22.23 -9.79 7.06
N ARG A 296 -21.71 -8.93 7.93
CA ARG A 296 -21.87 -9.08 9.39
C ARG A 296 -23.33 -8.93 9.83
N ASN A 297 -24.07 -8.03 9.19
CA ASN A 297 -25.50 -7.82 9.48
C ASN A 297 -26.41 -8.98 9.03
N ARG A 298 -25.92 -9.95 8.25
CA ARG A 298 -26.67 -11.16 7.88
C ARG A 298 -26.48 -12.33 8.85
N ALA A 299 -25.49 -12.25 9.73
CA ALA A 299 -25.17 -13.28 10.72
C ALA A 299 -25.90 -13.09 12.07
N LEU A 300 -26.68 -12.01 12.20
CA LEU A 300 -27.61 -11.74 13.30
C LEU A 300 -29.05 -12.01 12.83
#